data_AF-A0A1S2KGD1-F1
#
_entry.id   AF-A0A1S2KGD1-F1
#
_cell.length_a   1.000
_cell.length_b   1.000
_cell.length_c   1.000
_cell.angle_alpha   90.00
_cell.angle_beta   90.00
_cell.angle_gamma   90.00
#
_symmetry.space_group_name_H-M   'P 1'
#
loop_
_entity.id
_entity.type
_entity.pdbx_description
1 polymer ?
#
loop_
_entity_poly.entity_id
_entity_poly.type
_entity_poly.pdbx_seq_one_letter_code
_entity_poly.pdbx_strand_id
1 'polypeptide(L)'
;MGTFSYTDLVEADLDKLSSAAEDWSSTAAGLKRLMTEVYSGLLQLSDGADWAGLNATVTKEFVRKSAKEVADLQMEAQSIAAVLRDGHAELKHVQKRARELSAEARKGDPDRSAGPDPGLLVSDGPNGTVKVMEAFCGVEGTSQRTKDLMQWYADTLTGLVAHAAEIDAAVTRALKRSHGGDPHNAGHATYTSLDEDQLPRATTLASLGGDANTAQRAELRRLWTSLSPQARAELWTGHRDGLLAAGLLAPTIKKAAPDRGSGPHGVEDPGAEERRTREKMNLIAEAADWKGDNDAARHMAHYLGNSGTDMELPVDKMMSDVPGFTAHIEDSIREHQAAWRDDALAEFRRNGGQPVSMPVETGNRDFSFTPDVDNNWFYAVGSTRSNVTGVVTVIADENGQPKVGLDYQANAWDRYNWDESKGVTIDLPWGGEMSIPDGQMARLHTTGIAQEFDMAGSSSVKHYDLGGPAPNQGSLPQPDQPGREGDRTDPGREQQEAR
;
A
#
# COMPACT_ATOMS: atom_id res chain seq x y z
N MET A 1 21.80 17.69 -12.66
CA MET A 1 21.55 16.25 -12.83
C MET A 1 20.08 16.11 -13.16
N GLY A 2 19.73 15.39 -14.22
CA GLY A 2 18.32 15.11 -14.51
C GLY A 2 17.70 14.32 -13.37
N THR A 3 16.41 14.53 -13.11
CA THR A 3 15.65 13.74 -12.14
C THR A 3 15.57 12.29 -12.62
N PHE A 4 15.84 11.33 -11.73
CA PHE A 4 15.73 9.89 -12.00
C PHE A 4 14.34 9.56 -12.60
N SER A 5 14.31 8.86 -13.73
CA SER A 5 13.11 8.64 -14.56
C SER A 5 12.64 7.17 -14.55
N TYR A 6 11.48 6.90 -15.16
CA TYR A 6 11.00 5.54 -15.32
C TYR A 6 11.87 4.75 -16.29
N THR A 7 12.31 5.37 -17.39
CA THR A 7 13.25 4.75 -18.33
C THR A 7 14.56 4.36 -17.64
N ASP A 8 15.10 5.24 -16.78
CA ASP A 8 16.30 4.91 -15.99
C ASP A 8 16.07 3.66 -15.12
N LEU A 9 14.93 3.58 -14.43
CA LEU A 9 14.57 2.41 -13.61
C LEU A 9 14.48 1.13 -14.46
N VAL A 10 13.76 1.15 -15.58
CA VAL A 10 13.50 -0.07 -16.35
C VAL A 10 14.67 -0.51 -17.21
N GLU A 11 15.58 0.39 -17.57
CA GLU A 11 16.76 0.09 -18.40
C GLU A 11 18.05 -0.11 -17.60
N ALA A 12 18.07 0.24 -16.30
CA ALA A 12 19.23 0.07 -15.45
C ALA A 12 19.79 -1.37 -15.48
N ASP A 13 21.08 -1.49 -15.80
CA ASP A 13 21.85 -2.72 -15.73
C ASP A 13 22.34 -2.96 -14.29
N LEU A 14 21.50 -3.66 -13.53
CA LEU A 14 21.76 -3.96 -12.11
C LEU A 14 22.79 -5.10 -11.92
N ASP A 15 23.19 -5.81 -12.98
CA ASP A 15 24.18 -6.88 -12.87
C ASP A 15 25.55 -6.32 -12.47
N LYS A 16 25.88 -5.09 -12.91
CA LYS A 16 27.10 -4.39 -12.47
C LYS A 16 27.14 -4.13 -10.97
N LEU A 17 25.99 -3.84 -10.37
CA LEU A 17 25.88 -3.64 -8.92
C LEU A 17 26.05 -4.98 -8.19
N SER A 18 25.51 -6.07 -8.73
CA SER A 18 25.74 -7.43 -8.24
C SER A 18 27.22 -7.79 -8.28
N SER A 19 27.91 -7.56 -9.40
CA SER A 19 29.36 -7.82 -9.53
C SER A 19 30.17 -7.00 -8.52
N ALA A 20 29.85 -5.71 -8.34
CA ALA A 20 30.51 -4.88 -7.33
C ALA A 20 30.30 -5.43 -5.91
N ALA A 21 29.09 -5.91 -5.59
CA ALA A 21 28.81 -6.54 -4.29
C ALA A 21 29.62 -7.84 -4.09
N GLU A 22 29.81 -8.64 -5.13
CA GLU A 22 30.62 -9.87 -5.13
C GLU A 22 32.12 -9.58 -4.95
N ASP A 23 32.63 -8.55 -5.63
CA ASP A 23 34.01 -8.09 -5.50
C ASP A 23 34.30 -7.62 -4.07
N TRP A 24 33.43 -6.78 -3.49
CA TRP A 24 33.56 -6.34 -2.10
C TRP A 24 33.43 -7.50 -1.11
N SER A 25 32.55 -8.46 -1.38
CA SER A 25 32.44 -9.68 -0.58
C SER A 25 33.74 -10.51 -0.63
N SER A 26 34.40 -10.55 -1.79
CA SER A 26 35.69 -11.22 -1.97
C SER A 26 36.82 -10.49 -1.24
N THR A 27 36.83 -9.15 -1.29
CA THR A 27 37.74 -8.31 -0.51
C THR A 27 37.57 -8.54 1.00
N ALA A 28 36.33 -8.55 1.50
CA ALA A 28 36.05 -8.83 2.90
C ALA A 28 36.54 -10.23 3.31
N ALA A 29 36.36 -11.24 2.46
CA ALA A 29 36.86 -12.59 2.72
C ALA A 29 38.40 -12.65 2.74
N GLY A 30 39.07 -11.92 1.83
CA GLY A 30 40.53 -11.78 1.81
C GLY A 30 41.06 -11.10 3.07
N LEU A 31 40.45 -9.99 3.47
CA LEU A 31 40.79 -9.26 4.70
C LEU A 31 40.55 -10.10 5.95
N LYS A 32 39.52 -10.95 5.98
CA LYS A 32 39.29 -11.91 7.07
C LYS A 32 40.40 -12.95 7.20
N ARG A 33 40.95 -13.43 6.07
CA ARG A 33 42.13 -14.32 6.08
C ARG A 33 43.36 -13.57 6.59
N LEU A 34 43.61 -12.37 6.07
CA LEU A 34 44.73 -11.53 6.51
C LEU A 34 44.63 -11.18 8.00
N MET A 35 43.43 -10.87 8.51
CA MET A 35 43.17 -10.64 9.93
C MET A 35 43.60 -11.84 10.77
N THR A 36 43.28 -13.05 10.32
CA THR A 36 43.67 -14.30 11.01
C THR A 36 45.20 -14.50 11.01
N GLU A 37 45.85 -14.23 9.89
CA GLU A 37 47.31 -14.31 9.74
C GLU A 37 48.04 -13.26 10.57
N VAL A 38 47.57 -12.00 10.57
CA VAL A 38 48.15 -10.91 11.36
C VAL A 38 47.96 -11.16 12.86
N TYR A 39 46.78 -11.64 13.26
CA TYR A 39 46.52 -11.99 14.66
C TYR A 39 47.45 -13.09 15.16
N SER A 40 47.51 -14.22 14.44
CA SER A 40 48.30 -15.39 14.88
C SER A 40 49.81 -15.21 14.66
N GLY A 41 50.20 -14.62 13.52
CA GLY A 41 51.61 -14.52 13.09
C GLY A 41 52.34 -13.27 13.58
N LEU A 42 51.63 -12.17 13.88
CA LEU A 42 52.26 -10.95 14.39
C LEU A 42 51.84 -10.68 15.82
N LEU A 43 50.54 -10.51 16.09
CA LEU A 43 50.08 -10.05 17.39
C LEU A 43 50.39 -11.05 18.50
N GLN A 44 49.96 -12.31 18.36
CA GLN A 44 50.18 -13.33 19.38
C GLN A 44 51.68 -13.60 19.63
N LEU A 45 52.49 -13.64 18.57
CA LEU A 45 53.94 -13.83 18.70
C LEU A 45 54.62 -12.64 19.35
N SER A 46 54.25 -11.41 18.97
CA SER A 46 54.80 -10.19 19.53
C SER A 46 54.45 -10.05 21.02
N ASP A 47 53.20 -10.32 21.39
CA ASP A 47 52.74 -10.29 22.77
C ASP A 47 53.39 -11.40 23.61
N GLY A 48 53.48 -12.61 23.08
CA GLY A 48 54.07 -13.77 23.75
C GLY A 48 55.60 -13.79 23.81
N ALA A 49 56.30 -12.95 23.03
CA ALA A 49 57.74 -12.89 23.05
C ALA A 49 58.27 -12.29 24.37
N ASP A 50 59.27 -12.96 24.97
CA ASP A 50 60.10 -12.46 26.06
C ASP A 50 61.09 -11.41 25.53
N TRP A 51 60.52 -10.30 25.08
CA TRP A 51 61.21 -9.18 24.46
C TRP A 51 60.82 -7.89 25.18
N ALA A 52 61.81 -7.22 25.76
CA ALA A 52 61.64 -6.04 26.62
C ALA A 52 62.59 -4.90 26.23
N GLY A 53 62.28 -3.70 26.72
CA GLY A 53 63.00 -2.46 26.43
C GLY A 53 62.22 -1.54 25.47
N LEU A 54 62.74 -0.33 25.27
CA LEU A 54 62.03 0.74 24.55
C LEU A 54 61.55 0.34 23.15
N ASN A 55 62.40 -0.38 22.40
CA ASN A 55 62.06 -0.86 21.06
C ASN A 55 60.91 -1.89 21.08
N ALA A 56 60.88 -2.75 22.10
CA ALA A 56 59.81 -3.72 22.29
C ALA A 56 58.48 -3.02 22.57
N THR A 57 58.46 -1.99 23.43
CA THR A 57 57.25 -1.21 23.73
C THR A 57 56.65 -0.60 22.47
N VAL A 58 57.45 0.11 21.67
CA VAL A 58 56.99 0.78 20.45
C VAL A 58 56.51 -0.23 19.40
N THR A 59 57.27 -1.30 19.19
CA THR A 59 56.94 -2.29 18.16
C THR A 59 55.70 -3.11 18.53
N LYS A 60 55.56 -3.53 19.79
CA LYS A 60 54.35 -4.25 20.25
C LYS A 60 53.09 -3.40 20.08
N GLU A 61 53.16 -2.10 20.40
CA GLU A 61 52.04 -1.18 20.18
C GLU A 61 51.71 -1.00 18.70
N PHE A 62 52.74 -0.82 17.85
CA PHE A 62 52.57 -0.74 16.41
C PHE A 62 51.88 -1.99 15.84
N VAL A 63 52.33 -3.19 16.24
CA VAL A 63 51.71 -4.46 15.82
C VAL A 63 50.25 -4.55 16.24
N ARG A 64 49.92 -4.17 17.49
CA ARG A 64 48.53 -4.13 17.96
C ARG A 64 47.67 -3.18 17.11
N LYS A 65 48.18 -2.00 16.79
CA LYS A 65 47.48 -1.04 15.92
C LYS A 65 47.27 -1.62 14.53
N SER A 66 48.31 -2.16 13.89
CA SER A 66 48.18 -2.79 12.57
C SER A 66 47.18 -3.95 12.55
N ALA A 67 47.15 -4.77 13.60
CA ALA A 67 46.14 -5.84 13.72
C ALA A 67 44.72 -5.28 13.82
N LYS A 68 44.53 -4.18 14.56
CA LYS A 68 43.26 -3.47 14.63
C LYS A 68 42.85 -2.86 13.28
N GLU A 69 43.76 -2.19 12.58
CA GLU A 69 43.47 -1.60 11.26
C GLU A 69 42.99 -2.65 10.25
N VAL A 70 43.61 -3.84 10.24
CA VAL A 70 43.18 -4.94 9.36
C VAL A 70 41.77 -5.44 9.73
N ALA A 71 41.45 -5.50 11.02
CA ALA A 71 40.11 -5.88 11.48
C ALA A 71 39.06 -4.81 11.11
N ASP A 72 39.39 -3.53 11.26
CA ASP A 72 38.49 -2.42 10.91
C ASP A 72 38.24 -2.39 9.39
N LEU A 73 39.27 -2.57 8.56
CA LEU A 73 39.12 -2.72 7.11
C LEU A 73 38.25 -3.92 6.72
N GLN A 74 38.36 -5.04 7.43
CA GLN A 74 37.52 -6.21 7.19
C GLN A 74 36.04 -5.90 7.46
N MET A 75 35.74 -5.19 8.56
CA MET A 75 34.38 -4.77 8.91
C MET A 75 33.82 -3.77 7.90
N GLU A 76 34.60 -2.78 7.48
CA GLU A 76 34.20 -1.83 6.45
C GLU A 76 33.87 -2.54 5.13
N ALA A 77 34.78 -3.41 4.64
CA ALA A 77 34.56 -4.15 3.39
C ALA A 77 33.33 -5.05 3.47
N GLN A 78 33.09 -5.69 4.62
CA GLN A 78 31.89 -6.49 4.85
C GLN A 78 30.62 -5.64 4.85
N SER A 79 30.67 -4.47 5.47
CA SER A 79 29.56 -3.52 5.50
C SER A 79 29.22 -3.01 4.10
N ILE A 80 30.22 -2.64 3.30
CA ILE A 80 30.03 -2.22 1.91
C ILE A 80 29.40 -3.34 1.08
N ALA A 81 29.90 -4.57 1.21
CA ALA A 81 29.36 -5.73 0.51
C ALA A 81 27.89 -6.00 0.87
N ALA A 82 27.51 -5.85 2.15
CA ALA A 82 26.15 -6.03 2.61
C ALA A 82 25.19 -4.97 2.03
N VAL A 83 25.56 -3.70 2.12
CA VAL A 83 24.78 -2.56 1.59
C VAL A 83 24.57 -2.69 0.08
N LEU A 84 25.62 -3.01 -0.69
CA LEU A 84 25.50 -3.16 -2.15
C LEU A 84 24.62 -4.35 -2.53
N ARG A 85 24.73 -5.48 -1.81
CA ARG A 85 23.94 -6.68 -2.08
C ARG A 85 22.46 -6.43 -1.81
N ASP A 86 22.15 -5.75 -0.71
CA ASP A 86 20.77 -5.47 -0.32
C ASP A 86 20.14 -4.42 -1.24
N GLY A 87 20.87 -3.33 -1.51
CA GLY A 87 20.45 -2.34 -2.51
C GLY A 87 20.21 -2.93 -3.89
N HIS A 88 21.04 -3.88 -4.33
CA HIS A 88 20.80 -4.64 -5.56
C HIS A 88 19.51 -5.47 -5.50
N ALA A 89 19.27 -6.19 -4.39
CA ALA A 89 18.08 -7.02 -4.24
C ALA A 89 16.79 -6.18 -4.26
N GLU A 90 16.76 -5.07 -3.52
CA GLU A 90 15.63 -4.14 -3.50
C GLU A 90 15.39 -3.48 -4.87
N LEU A 91 16.42 -2.92 -5.51
CA LEU A 91 16.28 -2.30 -6.83
C LEU A 91 15.81 -3.30 -7.89
N LYS A 92 16.29 -4.55 -7.83
CA LYS A 92 15.84 -5.61 -8.74
C LYS A 92 14.37 -5.93 -8.53
N HIS A 93 13.90 -5.95 -7.29
CA HIS A 93 12.48 -6.15 -6.98
C HIS A 93 11.61 -5.03 -7.56
N VAL A 94 11.99 -3.77 -7.33
CA VAL A 94 11.28 -2.59 -7.84
C VAL A 94 11.27 -2.56 -9.38
N GLN A 95 12.42 -2.80 -10.03
CA GLN A 95 12.54 -2.86 -11.48
C GLN A 95 11.65 -3.97 -12.07
N LYS A 96 11.66 -5.17 -11.47
CA LYS A 96 10.82 -6.28 -11.91
C LYS A 96 9.34 -5.90 -11.83
N ARG A 97 8.89 -5.34 -10.70
CA ARG A 97 7.50 -4.92 -10.52
C ARG A 97 7.08 -3.86 -11.54
N ALA A 98 7.94 -2.87 -11.81
CA ALA A 98 7.67 -1.85 -12.81
C ALA A 98 7.49 -2.45 -14.22
N ARG A 99 8.36 -3.39 -14.61
CA ARG A 99 8.26 -4.10 -15.91
C ARG A 99 6.99 -4.95 -16.01
N GLU A 100 6.62 -5.66 -14.94
CA GLU A 100 5.39 -6.47 -14.90
C GLU A 100 4.14 -5.61 -15.05
N LEU A 101 4.03 -4.51 -14.30
CA LEU A 101 2.91 -3.57 -14.41
C LEU A 101 2.83 -2.92 -15.79
N SER A 102 3.98 -2.63 -16.41
CA SER A 102 4.03 -2.06 -17.76
C SER A 102 3.59 -3.06 -18.82
N ALA A 103 3.95 -4.34 -18.66
CA ALA A 103 3.47 -5.41 -19.50
C ALA A 103 1.95 -5.65 -19.33
N GLU A 104 1.46 -5.58 -18.09
CA GLU A 104 0.04 -5.67 -17.78
C GLU A 104 -0.77 -4.51 -18.39
N ALA A 105 -0.29 -3.27 -18.22
CA ALA A 105 -0.88 -2.08 -18.81
C ALA A 105 -0.94 -2.20 -20.35
N ARG A 106 0.15 -2.65 -20.97
CA ARG A 106 0.21 -2.85 -22.43
C ARG A 106 -0.74 -3.93 -22.93
N LYS A 107 -0.95 -4.99 -22.15
CA LYS A 107 -1.84 -6.09 -22.51
C LYS A 107 -3.32 -5.66 -22.47
N GLY A 108 -3.70 -4.83 -21.50
CA GLY A 108 -5.10 -4.51 -21.23
C GLY A 108 -5.91 -5.77 -20.87
N ASP A 109 -7.22 -5.72 -21.09
CA ASP A 109 -8.14 -6.85 -20.94
C ASP A 109 -9.13 -6.87 -22.12
N PRO A 110 -8.76 -7.46 -23.26
CA PRO A 110 -9.59 -7.45 -24.46
C PRO A 110 -10.84 -8.33 -24.35
N ASP A 111 -10.87 -9.26 -23.40
CA ASP A 111 -11.94 -10.26 -23.25
C ASP A 111 -12.95 -9.88 -22.15
N ARG A 112 -12.82 -8.68 -21.57
CA ARG A 112 -13.68 -8.21 -20.49
C ARG A 112 -15.14 -8.07 -20.94
N SER A 113 -16.04 -8.77 -20.23
CA SER A 113 -17.46 -8.87 -20.59
C SER A 113 -18.23 -7.55 -20.58
N ALA A 114 -17.87 -6.62 -19.69
CA ALA A 114 -18.47 -5.28 -19.59
C ALA A 114 -17.81 -4.24 -20.52
N GLY A 115 -17.06 -4.70 -21.53
CA GLY A 115 -16.35 -3.89 -22.52
C GLY A 115 -14.84 -3.94 -22.34
N PRO A 116 -14.05 -4.09 -23.42
CA PRO A 116 -12.61 -4.36 -23.34
C PRO A 116 -11.83 -3.20 -22.70
N ASP A 117 -10.86 -3.53 -21.84
CA ASP A 117 -9.87 -2.57 -21.39
C ASP A 117 -8.76 -2.44 -22.45
N PRO A 118 -8.51 -1.25 -23.00
CA PRO A 118 -7.53 -1.08 -24.08
C PRO A 118 -6.10 -1.28 -23.55
N GLY A 119 -5.19 -1.61 -24.46
CA GLY A 119 -3.76 -1.56 -24.17
C GLY A 119 -3.28 -0.13 -23.92
N LEU A 120 -2.46 0.06 -22.90
CA LEU A 120 -1.92 1.34 -22.47
C LEU A 120 -0.40 1.43 -22.76
N LEU A 121 0.06 2.65 -23.04
CA LEU A 121 1.47 3.00 -23.21
C LEU A 121 1.97 3.74 -21.98
N VAL A 122 3.11 3.28 -21.46
CA VAL A 122 3.83 3.88 -20.33
C VAL A 122 5.03 4.66 -20.88
N SER A 123 5.25 5.87 -20.37
CA SER A 123 6.33 6.76 -20.77
C SER A 123 6.77 7.68 -19.63
N ASP A 124 7.96 8.27 -19.74
CA ASP A 124 8.43 9.23 -18.75
C ASP A 124 7.55 10.48 -18.69
N GLY A 125 7.24 10.91 -17.47
CA GLY A 125 6.65 12.19 -17.14
C GLY A 125 7.70 13.17 -16.58
N PRO A 126 7.31 14.44 -16.34
CA PRO A 126 8.20 15.41 -15.73
C PRO A 126 8.55 15.04 -14.29
N ASN A 127 9.74 15.42 -13.83
CA ASN A 127 10.18 15.29 -12.43
C ASN A 127 10.07 13.87 -11.84
N GLY A 128 10.37 12.84 -12.63
CA GLY A 128 10.32 11.44 -12.17
C GLY A 128 8.91 10.85 -12.05
N THR A 129 7.89 11.57 -12.53
CA THR A 129 6.53 11.02 -12.69
C THR A 129 6.45 10.13 -13.92
N VAL A 130 5.39 9.32 -14.00
CA VAL A 130 5.11 8.43 -15.12
C VAL A 130 3.83 8.85 -15.81
N LYS A 131 3.86 8.93 -17.14
CA LYS A 131 2.67 9.19 -17.96
C LYS A 131 2.17 7.89 -18.57
N VAL A 132 0.89 7.62 -18.39
CA VAL A 132 0.19 6.50 -19.02
C VAL A 132 -0.87 7.06 -19.97
N MET A 133 -0.98 6.49 -21.17
CA MET A 133 -1.97 6.89 -22.17
C MET A 133 -2.47 5.68 -22.96
N GLU A 134 -3.61 5.78 -23.61
CA GLU A 134 -4.08 4.72 -24.50
C GLU A 134 -3.12 4.50 -25.68
N ALA A 135 -2.88 3.24 -26.04
CA ALA A 135 -2.06 2.91 -27.20
C ALA A 135 -2.73 3.30 -28.52
N PHE A 136 -4.05 3.27 -28.55
CA PHE A 136 -4.87 3.65 -29.70
C PHE A 136 -6.08 4.43 -29.21
N CYS A 137 -6.38 5.56 -29.86
CA CYS A 137 -7.59 6.33 -29.56
C CYS A 137 -8.81 5.68 -30.22
N GLY A 138 -9.81 5.29 -29.42
CA GLY A 138 -11.09 4.81 -29.91
C GLY A 138 -12.00 5.94 -30.43
N VAL A 139 -12.91 5.61 -31.34
CA VAL A 139 -13.91 6.57 -31.89
C VAL A 139 -14.92 7.04 -30.84
N GLU A 140 -15.13 6.25 -29.79
CA GLU A 140 -16.05 6.54 -28.69
C GLU A 140 -15.41 7.40 -27.59
N GLY A 141 -14.12 7.74 -27.72
CA GLY A 141 -13.36 8.45 -26.71
C GLY A 141 -12.96 7.60 -25.49
N THR A 142 -12.13 8.19 -24.62
CA THR A 142 -11.60 7.52 -23.43
C THR A 142 -12.69 7.35 -22.37
N SER A 143 -13.04 6.10 -22.06
CA SER A 143 -14.00 5.79 -21.00
C SER A 143 -13.48 6.22 -19.63
N GLN A 144 -14.37 6.47 -18.67
CA GLN A 144 -13.95 6.83 -17.33
C GLN A 144 -13.13 5.70 -16.67
N ARG A 145 -13.53 4.44 -16.84
CA ARG A 145 -12.74 3.27 -16.40
C ARG A 145 -11.31 3.28 -16.95
N THR A 146 -11.14 3.60 -18.22
CA THR A 146 -9.80 3.70 -18.85
C THR A 146 -8.98 4.82 -18.21
N LYS A 147 -9.59 5.97 -17.89
CA LYS A 147 -8.92 7.06 -17.17
C LYS A 147 -8.47 6.62 -15.78
N ASP A 148 -9.33 5.90 -15.04
CA ASP A 148 -8.98 5.39 -13.71
C ASP A 148 -7.79 4.44 -13.77
N LEU A 149 -7.76 3.52 -14.75
CA LEU A 149 -6.63 2.62 -14.97
C LEU A 149 -5.36 3.38 -15.34
N MET A 150 -5.44 4.35 -16.26
CA MET A 150 -4.32 5.21 -16.62
C MET A 150 -3.74 5.92 -15.39
N GLN A 151 -4.60 6.50 -14.55
CA GLN A 151 -4.22 7.19 -13.32
C GLN A 151 -3.56 6.21 -12.33
N TRP A 152 -4.18 5.06 -12.08
CA TRP A 152 -3.65 4.06 -11.16
C TRP A 152 -2.26 3.55 -11.59
N TYR A 153 -2.07 3.23 -12.87
CA TYR A 153 -0.76 2.81 -13.36
C TYR A 153 0.25 3.95 -13.28
N ALA A 154 -0.13 5.18 -13.62
CA ALA A 154 0.74 6.36 -13.54
C ALA A 154 1.22 6.60 -12.10
N ASP A 155 0.30 6.59 -11.13
CA ASP A 155 0.62 6.80 -9.71
C ASP A 155 1.46 5.66 -9.14
N THR A 156 1.10 4.41 -9.45
CA THR A 156 1.81 3.22 -8.96
C THR A 156 3.24 3.18 -9.50
N LEU A 157 3.42 3.40 -10.81
CA LEU A 157 4.75 3.42 -11.44
C LEU A 157 5.58 4.63 -10.99
N THR A 158 4.96 5.80 -10.79
CA THR A 158 5.62 6.96 -10.18
C THR A 158 6.11 6.63 -8.76
N GLY A 159 5.29 5.92 -7.98
CA GLY A 159 5.68 5.40 -6.67
C GLY A 159 6.92 4.49 -6.72
N LEU A 160 7.00 3.60 -7.71
CA LEU A 160 8.17 2.72 -7.90
C LEU A 160 9.43 3.49 -8.34
N VAL A 161 9.29 4.54 -9.16
CA VAL A 161 10.43 5.43 -9.49
C VAL A 161 10.93 6.14 -8.24
N ALA A 162 10.03 6.69 -7.43
CA ALA A 162 10.38 7.30 -6.15
C ALA A 162 11.04 6.30 -5.19
N HIS A 163 10.54 5.06 -5.15
CA HIS A 163 11.09 3.98 -4.32
C HIS A 163 12.54 3.66 -4.70
N ALA A 164 12.82 3.50 -5.99
CA ALA A 164 14.17 3.24 -6.47
C ALA A 164 15.13 4.41 -6.15
N ALA A 165 14.66 5.66 -6.27
CA ALA A 165 15.46 6.82 -5.87
C ALA A 165 15.73 6.87 -4.35
N GLU A 166 14.77 6.45 -3.52
CA GLU A 166 14.94 6.34 -2.07
C GLU A 166 15.95 5.24 -1.70
N ILE A 167 15.93 4.10 -2.40
CA ILE A 167 16.90 3.01 -2.23
C ILE A 167 18.30 3.49 -2.61
N ASP A 168 18.47 4.14 -3.78
CA ASP A 168 19.77 4.71 -4.19
C ASP A 168 20.31 5.72 -3.17
N ALA A 169 19.44 6.57 -2.63
CA ALA A 169 19.80 7.52 -1.59
C ALA A 169 20.21 6.81 -0.28
N ALA A 170 19.53 5.72 0.10
CA ALA A 170 19.87 4.91 1.27
C ALA A 170 21.22 4.22 1.10
N VAL A 171 21.45 3.57 -0.04
CA VAL A 171 22.75 2.97 -0.41
C VAL A 171 23.85 4.02 -0.34
N THR A 172 23.65 5.19 -0.93
CA THR A 172 24.64 6.29 -0.90
C THR A 172 24.96 6.74 0.53
N ARG A 173 23.95 6.89 1.40
CA ARG A 173 24.17 7.26 2.81
C ARG A 173 24.90 6.17 3.58
N ALA A 174 24.47 4.91 3.42
CA ALA A 174 25.07 3.77 4.09
C ALA A 174 26.53 3.61 3.69
N LEU A 175 26.86 3.64 2.39
CA LEU A 175 28.24 3.57 1.90
C LEU A 175 29.14 4.69 2.45
N LYS A 176 28.64 5.94 2.48
CA LYS A 176 29.38 7.07 3.06
C LYS A 176 29.68 6.85 4.54
N ARG A 177 28.74 6.28 5.30
CA ARG A 177 28.93 5.97 6.72
C ARG A 177 29.86 4.78 6.92
N SER A 178 29.72 3.72 6.11
CA SER A 178 30.62 2.56 6.13
C SER A 178 32.07 2.97 5.89
N HIS A 179 32.32 3.88 4.94
CA HIS A 179 33.65 4.42 4.66
C HIS A 179 34.16 5.43 5.72
N GLY A 180 33.27 6.08 6.48
CA GLY A 180 33.66 7.06 7.51
C GLY A 180 34.20 8.40 6.99
N GLY A 181 34.59 8.49 5.72
CA GLY A 181 35.00 9.74 5.07
C GLY A 181 36.46 10.15 5.29
N ASP A 182 37.27 9.28 5.91
CA ASP A 182 38.69 9.50 6.13
C ASP A 182 39.51 8.71 5.07
N PRO A 183 40.33 9.36 4.24
CA PRO A 183 41.14 8.67 3.23
C PRO A 183 42.26 7.81 3.83
N HIS A 184 42.52 7.89 5.14
CA HIS A 184 43.64 7.25 5.82
C HIS A 184 43.22 6.38 7.00
N ASN A 185 41.92 6.27 7.30
CA ASN A 185 41.41 5.44 8.38
C ASN A 185 40.15 4.70 7.93
N ALA A 186 40.04 3.44 8.33
CA ALA A 186 38.86 2.64 8.02
C ALA A 186 37.62 3.22 8.71
N GLY A 187 36.47 3.10 8.06
CA GLY A 187 35.22 3.47 8.68
C GLY A 187 34.79 2.45 9.75
N HIS A 188 33.95 2.90 10.69
CA HIS A 188 33.54 2.10 11.85
C HIS A 188 32.04 1.81 11.89
N ALA A 189 31.26 2.37 10.95
CA ALA A 189 29.85 2.03 10.84
C ALA A 189 29.71 0.64 10.22
N THR A 190 28.94 -0.23 10.87
CA THR A 190 28.68 -1.59 10.41
C THR A 190 27.23 -1.69 9.96
N TYR A 191 27.04 -2.09 8.71
CA TYR A 191 25.74 -2.40 8.11
C TYR A 191 25.68 -3.88 7.76
N THR A 192 24.55 -4.50 8.05
CA THR A 192 24.24 -5.87 7.64
C THR A 192 23.15 -5.92 6.57
N SER A 193 22.34 -4.86 6.45
CA SER A 193 21.38 -4.60 5.38
C SER A 193 21.23 -3.07 5.17
N LEU A 194 20.22 -2.64 4.42
CA LEU A 194 19.79 -1.25 4.38
C LEU A 194 18.88 -0.87 5.54
N ASP A 195 18.41 -1.84 6.34
CA ASP A 195 17.51 -1.59 7.47
C ASP A 195 18.12 -0.60 8.47
N GLU A 196 19.44 -0.69 8.73
CA GLU A 196 20.10 0.23 9.67
C GLU A 196 20.13 1.70 9.20
N ASP A 197 19.84 1.98 7.92
CA ASP A 197 19.59 3.35 7.41
C ASP A 197 18.09 3.68 7.29
N GLN A 198 17.28 2.73 6.83
CA GLN A 198 15.87 2.93 6.51
C GLN A 198 14.97 2.92 7.74
N LEU A 199 15.22 2.04 8.73
CA LEU A 199 14.36 1.87 9.89
C LEU A 199 14.22 3.15 10.74
N PRO A 200 15.30 3.90 11.07
CA PRO A 200 15.17 5.15 11.82
C PRO A 200 14.29 6.19 11.11
N ARG A 201 14.34 6.23 9.77
CA ARG A 201 13.50 7.11 8.96
C ARG A 201 12.05 6.66 9.01
N ALA A 202 11.78 5.37 8.85
CA ALA A 202 10.44 4.80 8.95
C ALA A 202 9.82 5.04 10.34
N THR A 203 10.61 4.86 11.41
CA THR A 203 10.22 5.20 12.79
C THR A 203 9.82 6.66 12.93
N THR A 204 10.63 7.59 12.40
CA THR A 204 10.33 9.03 12.45
C THR A 204 9.00 9.35 11.77
N LEU A 205 8.73 8.75 10.60
CA LEU A 205 7.49 8.95 9.87
C LEU A 205 6.29 8.30 10.58
N ALA A 206 6.47 7.10 11.14
CA ALA A 206 5.43 6.42 11.92
C ALA A 206 5.03 7.22 13.16
N SER A 207 5.98 7.89 13.82
CA SER A 207 5.70 8.76 14.97
C SER A 207 4.84 9.98 14.65
N LEU A 208 4.72 10.39 13.38
CA LEU A 208 3.81 11.47 12.98
C LEU A 208 2.35 11.03 13.00
N GLY A 209 2.07 9.73 12.86
CA GLY A 209 0.70 9.20 12.85
C GLY A 209 -0.21 9.92 11.87
N GLY A 210 -1.34 10.44 12.37
CA GLY A 210 -2.31 11.21 11.60
C GLY A 210 -1.77 12.54 11.05
N ASP A 211 -0.72 13.10 11.65
CA ASP A 211 -0.13 14.38 11.25
C ASP A 211 0.80 14.26 10.03
N ALA A 212 1.09 13.02 9.59
CA ALA A 212 1.87 12.79 8.37
C ALA A 212 1.13 13.32 7.14
N ASN A 213 1.80 14.12 6.32
CA ASN A 213 1.25 14.57 5.04
C ASN A 213 1.29 13.48 3.96
N THR A 214 0.67 13.72 2.81
CA THR A 214 0.58 12.75 1.70
C THR A 214 1.93 12.21 1.25
N ALA A 215 2.95 13.06 1.12
CA ALA A 215 4.28 12.63 0.70
C ALA A 215 4.96 11.76 1.76
N GLN A 216 4.82 12.13 3.04
CA GLN A 216 5.35 11.38 4.17
C GLN A 216 4.69 10.01 4.33
N ARG A 217 3.36 9.92 4.15
CA ARG A 217 2.62 8.65 4.17
C ARG A 217 3.07 7.75 3.01
N ALA A 218 3.29 8.31 1.83
CA ALA A 218 3.78 7.56 0.68
C ALA A 218 5.21 7.05 0.89
N GLU A 219 6.11 7.87 1.45
CA GLU A 219 7.48 7.47 1.81
C GLU A 219 7.45 6.34 2.87
N LEU A 220 6.63 6.48 3.92
CA LEU A 220 6.48 5.46 4.95
C LEU A 220 6.05 4.10 4.38
N ARG A 221 5.09 4.08 3.44
CA ARG A 221 4.65 2.84 2.79
C ARG A 221 5.76 2.18 1.98
N ARG A 222 6.57 2.96 1.25
CA ARG A 222 7.72 2.43 0.49
C ARG A 222 8.81 1.89 1.40
N LEU A 223 9.14 2.61 2.47
CA LEU A 223 10.06 2.12 3.50
C LEU A 223 9.54 0.84 4.14
N TRP A 224 8.24 0.75 4.45
CA TRP A 224 7.64 -0.49 4.94
C TRP A 224 7.79 -1.66 3.95
N THR A 225 7.72 -1.41 2.65
CA THR A 225 8.01 -2.44 1.63
C THR A 225 9.48 -2.83 1.58
N SER A 226 10.40 -1.88 1.76
CA SER A 226 11.86 -2.12 1.78
C SER A 226 12.33 -2.91 3.00
N LEU A 227 11.82 -2.55 4.18
CA LEU A 227 12.29 -3.11 5.44
C LEU A 227 12.15 -4.63 5.48
N SER A 228 13.18 -5.29 6.02
CA SER A 228 13.13 -6.73 6.25
C SER A 228 11.97 -7.11 7.19
N PRO A 229 11.48 -8.37 7.14
CA PRO A 229 10.42 -8.81 8.04
C PRO A 229 10.73 -8.58 9.52
N GLN A 230 12.01 -8.66 9.91
CA GLN A 230 12.45 -8.39 11.28
C GLN A 230 12.40 -6.89 11.60
N ALA A 231 12.93 -6.02 10.74
CA ALA A 231 12.89 -4.58 10.95
C ALA A 231 11.44 -4.03 10.94
N ARG A 232 10.57 -4.60 10.10
CA ARG A 232 9.13 -4.34 10.18
C ARG A 232 8.52 -4.75 11.51
N ALA A 233 8.95 -5.87 12.10
CA ALA A 233 8.44 -6.31 13.39
C ALA A 233 8.85 -5.36 14.52
N GLU A 234 10.09 -4.86 14.48
CA GLU A 234 10.56 -3.82 15.40
C GLU A 234 9.72 -2.54 15.25
N LEU A 235 9.53 -2.07 14.02
CA LEU A 235 8.73 -0.89 13.73
C LEU A 235 7.26 -1.06 14.15
N TRP A 236 6.65 -2.21 13.83
CA TRP A 236 5.28 -2.54 14.20
C TRP A 236 5.09 -2.56 15.71
N THR A 237 5.99 -3.24 16.43
CA THR A 237 5.91 -3.37 17.90
C THR A 237 6.04 -2.01 18.58
N GLY A 238 6.91 -1.13 18.09
CA GLY A 238 7.14 0.18 18.70
C GLY A 238 6.13 1.26 18.29
N HIS A 239 5.52 1.15 17.10
CA HIS A 239 4.79 2.25 16.48
C HIS A 239 3.48 1.86 15.79
N ARG A 240 2.87 0.71 16.12
CA ARG A 240 1.62 0.21 15.53
C ARG A 240 0.56 1.29 15.32
N ASP A 241 0.19 2.02 16.37
CA ASP A 241 -0.90 2.99 16.28
C ASP A 241 -0.55 4.17 15.36
N GLY A 242 0.71 4.61 15.36
CA GLY A 242 1.21 5.63 14.44
C GLY A 242 1.20 5.15 12.98
N LEU A 243 1.61 3.91 12.72
CA LEU A 243 1.54 3.29 11.39
C LEU A 243 0.10 3.22 10.89
N LEU A 244 -0.83 2.79 11.75
CA LEU A 244 -2.24 2.70 11.41
C LEU A 244 -2.85 4.08 11.15
N ALA A 245 -2.58 5.08 12.01
CA ALA A 245 -3.05 6.45 11.83
C ALA A 245 -2.48 7.14 10.57
N ALA A 246 -1.24 6.78 10.19
CA ALA A 246 -0.64 7.19 8.93
C ALA A 246 -1.26 6.49 7.71
N GLY A 247 -2.14 5.52 7.91
CA GLY A 247 -2.83 4.77 6.86
C GLY A 247 -1.91 3.76 6.17
N LEU A 248 -1.06 3.06 6.93
CA LEU A 248 -0.16 2.03 6.38
C LEU A 248 -0.93 0.93 5.65
N LEU A 249 -2.12 0.56 6.15
CA LEU A 249 -2.95 -0.50 5.58
C LEU A 249 -3.85 -0.03 4.43
N ALA A 250 -3.70 1.19 3.91
CA ALA A 250 -4.52 1.61 2.78
C ALA A 250 -4.28 0.69 1.56
N PRO A 251 -5.35 0.28 0.86
CA PRO A 251 -5.26 -0.71 -0.21
C PRO A 251 -4.47 -0.20 -1.41
N THR A 252 -3.74 -1.10 -2.07
CA THR A 252 -2.90 -0.79 -3.25
C THR A 252 -3.49 -1.28 -4.57
N ILE A 253 -4.60 -2.02 -4.49
CA ILE A 253 -5.29 -2.57 -5.66
C ILE A 253 -5.92 -1.51 -6.58
N LYS A 254 -6.22 -1.93 -7.80
CA LYS A 254 -6.88 -1.11 -8.82
C LYS A 254 -8.28 -0.68 -8.38
N LYS A 255 -8.51 0.63 -8.45
CA LYS A 255 -9.82 1.26 -8.27
C LYS A 255 -10.30 1.73 -9.64
N ALA A 256 -11.19 0.97 -10.27
CA ALA A 256 -11.72 1.27 -11.60
C ALA A 256 -13.12 0.66 -11.74
N ALA A 257 -14.12 1.45 -12.11
CA ALA A 257 -15.52 1.03 -12.09
C ALA A 257 -15.76 -0.21 -12.99
N PRO A 258 -16.65 -1.15 -12.63
CA PRO A 258 -16.97 -2.31 -13.47
C PRO A 258 -17.55 -1.94 -14.84
N ASP A 259 -18.23 -0.81 -14.96
CA ASP A 259 -18.80 -0.35 -16.23
C ASP A 259 -18.16 1.00 -16.66
N ARG A 260 -18.67 1.58 -17.76
CA ARG A 260 -18.11 2.80 -18.37
C ARG A 260 -18.61 4.11 -17.73
N GLY A 261 -19.63 4.05 -16.88
CA GLY A 261 -20.38 5.20 -16.35
C GLY A 261 -21.26 5.87 -17.40
N SER A 262 -21.83 7.03 -17.03
CA SER A 262 -22.72 7.83 -17.89
C SER A 262 -22.01 8.60 -19.02
N GLY A 263 -20.67 8.58 -19.07
CA GLY A 263 -19.88 9.45 -19.95
C GLY A 263 -19.45 10.75 -19.27
N PRO A 264 -19.00 11.77 -20.02
CA PRO A 264 -18.49 13.01 -19.41
C PRO A 264 -19.60 13.86 -18.77
N HIS A 265 -19.25 14.52 -17.67
CA HIS A 265 -20.16 15.42 -16.95
C HIS A 265 -20.41 16.73 -17.70
N GLY A 266 -21.67 17.19 -17.72
CA GLY A 266 -22.04 18.54 -18.17
C GLY A 266 -21.73 18.85 -19.64
N VAL A 267 -21.69 17.84 -20.51
CA VAL A 267 -21.47 18.01 -21.96
C VAL A 267 -22.72 18.39 -22.73
N GLU A 268 -23.89 18.31 -22.10
CA GLU A 268 -25.19 18.65 -22.67
C GLU A 268 -25.91 19.74 -21.86
N ASP A 269 -26.86 20.42 -22.49
CA ASP A 269 -27.70 21.40 -21.81
C ASP A 269 -28.91 20.73 -21.11
N PRO A 270 -29.24 21.10 -19.86
CA PRO A 270 -30.35 20.51 -19.14
C PRO A 270 -31.73 20.95 -19.65
N GLY A 271 -32.60 19.97 -19.93
CA GLY A 271 -33.99 20.17 -20.30
C GLY A 271 -34.94 20.35 -19.10
N ALA A 272 -36.23 20.51 -19.39
CA ALA A 272 -37.27 20.58 -18.35
C ALA A 272 -37.53 19.22 -17.69
N GLU A 273 -37.28 18.13 -18.42
CA GLU A 273 -37.44 16.77 -17.92
C GLU A 273 -36.40 16.44 -16.87
N GLU A 274 -35.12 16.73 -17.12
CA GLU A 274 -34.04 16.48 -16.16
C GLU A 274 -34.23 17.29 -14.87
N ARG A 275 -34.69 18.55 -14.97
CA ARG A 275 -35.02 19.36 -13.77
C ARG A 275 -36.16 18.73 -12.96
N ARG A 276 -37.20 18.21 -13.62
CA ARG A 276 -38.30 17.51 -12.97
C ARG A 276 -37.82 16.19 -12.34
N THR A 277 -36.94 15.46 -13.00
CA THR A 277 -36.36 14.22 -12.46
C THR A 277 -35.51 14.50 -11.23
N ARG A 278 -34.72 15.58 -11.23
CA ARG A 278 -34.00 16.04 -10.04
C ARG A 278 -34.94 16.33 -8.86
N GLU A 279 -36.04 17.04 -9.09
CA GLU A 279 -37.04 17.33 -8.03
C GLU A 279 -37.69 16.05 -7.48
N LYS A 280 -38.00 15.08 -8.36
CA LYS A 280 -38.48 13.75 -7.95
C LYS A 280 -37.46 13.02 -7.09
N MET A 281 -36.19 13.04 -7.48
CA MET A 281 -35.12 12.35 -6.73
C MET A 281 -34.83 13.00 -5.38
N ASN A 282 -34.96 14.32 -5.26
CA ASN A 282 -34.90 14.99 -3.95
C ASN A 282 -36.02 14.49 -3.02
N LEU A 283 -37.26 14.40 -3.52
CA LEU A 283 -38.38 13.88 -2.73
C LEU A 283 -38.17 12.41 -2.33
N ILE A 284 -37.59 11.61 -3.22
CA ILE A 284 -37.21 10.23 -2.95
C ILE A 284 -36.15 10.15 -1.84
N ALA A 285 -35.11 10.97 -1.91
CA ALA A 285 -34.05 11.00 -0.89
C ALA A 285 -34.60 11.37 0.49
N GLU A 286 -35.47 12.38 0.56
CA GLU A 286 -36.17 12.76 1.80
C GLU A 286 -37.08 11.64 2.32
N ALA A 287 -37.78 10.92 1.42
CA ALA A 287 -38.64 9.81 1.80
C ALA A 287 -37.83 8.59 2.30
N ALA A 288 -36.66 8.33 1.71
CA ALA A 288 -35.73 7.28 2.14
C ALA A 288 -35.21 7.56 3.56
N ASP A 289 -34.77 8.79 3.84
CA ASP A 289 -34.35 9.22 5.18
C ASP A 289 -35.48 9.02 6.21
N TRP A 290 -36.72 9.39 5.86
CA TRP A 290 -37.86 9.19 6.75
C TRP A 290 -38.16 7.71 7.05
N LYS A 291 -37.84 6.80 6.13
CA LYS A 291 -38.01 5.34 6.29
C LYS A 291 -36.85 4.67 7.04
N GLY A 292 -35.77 5.40 7.33
CA GLY A 292 -34.56 4.87 7.94
C GLY A 292 -33.50 4.38 6.94
N ASP A 293 -33.72 4.59 5.63
CA ASP A 293 -32.75 4.31 4.57
C ASP A 293 -31.79 5.51 4.41
N ASN A 294 -31.13 5.87 5.51
CA ASN A 294 -30.37 7.12 5.63
C ASN A 294 -29.13 7.15 4.72
N ASP A 295 -28.49 6.00 4.46
CA ASP A 295 -27.33 5.94 3.58
C ASP A 295 -27.75 6.13 2.12
N ALA A 296 -28.85 5.50 1.70
CA ALA A 296 -29.41 5.71 0.38
C ALA A 296 -29.75 7.19 0.14
N ALA A 297 -30.38 7.83 1.13
CA ALA A 297 -30.68 9.25 1.10
C ALA A 297 -29.41 10.11 0.98
N ARG A 298 -28.38 9.81 1.78
CA ARG A 298 -27.08 10.52 1.77
C ARG A 298 -26.38 10.42 0.41
N HIS A 299 -26.28 9.23 -0.18
CA HIS A 299 -25.62 9.04 -1.48
C HIS A 299 -26.39 9.74 -2.60
N MET A 300 -27.73 9.65 -2.59
CA MET A 300 -28.57 10.35 -3.55
C MET A 300 -28.45 11.87 -3.43
N ALA A 301 -28.51 12.41 -2.20
CA ALA A 301 -28.35 13.84 -1.96
C ALA A 301 -26.99 14.36 -2.45
N HIS A 302 -25.93 13.57 -2.27
CA HIS A 302 -24.59 13.90 -2.77
C HIS A 302 -24.53 13.91 -4.30
N TYR A 303 -25.08 12.89 -4.94
CA TYR A 303 -25.21 12.83 -6.40
C TYR A 303 -25.90 14.08 -6.96
N LEU A 304 -27.07 14.43 -6.41
CA LEU A 304 -27.87 15.60 -6.80
C LEU A 304 -27.24 16.95 -6.38
N GLY A 305 -26.29 16.90 -5.44
CA GLY A 305 -25.46 18.02 -5.00
C GLY A 305 -24.40 18.41 -6.04
N ASN A 306 -24.12 17.53 -7.01
CA ASN A 306 -23.32 17.84 -8.20
C ASN A 306 -21.87 18.27 -7.90
N SER A 307 -21.28 17.80 -6.79
CA SER A 307 -19.88 18.12 -6.45
C SER A 307 -18.88 17.19 -7.12
N GLY A 308 -19.26 15.92 -7.35
CA GLY A 308 -18.39 14.86 -7.84
C GLY A 308 -17.26 14.48 -6.87
N THR A 309 -17.27 15.01 -5.64
CA THR A 309 -16.23 14.73 -4.64
C THR A 309 -16.37 13.32 -4.10
N ASP A 310 -15.25 12.65 -3.82
CA ASP A 310 -15.24 11.31 -3.24
C ASP A 310 -16.06 11.24 -1.93
N MET A 311 -16.75 10.12 -1.72
CA MET A 311 -17.54 9.84 -0.53
C MET A 311 -16.91 8.72 0.30
N GLU A 312 -16.86 8.91 1.63
CA GLU A 312 -16.41 7.88 2.55
C GLU A 312 -17.51 6.83 2.79
N LEU A 313 -17.13 5.55 2.67
CA LEU A 313 -17.96 4.39 2.99
C LEU A 313 -17.72 3.94 4.44
N PRO A 314 -18.76 3.86 5.28
CA PRO A 314 -18.62 3.39 6.65
C PRO A 314 -18.59 1.86 6.70
N VAL A 315 -17.44 1.25 6.38
CA VAL A 315 -17.31 -0.20 6.17
C VAL A 315 -17.71 -1.03 7.41
N ASP A 316 -17.40 -0.58 8.62
CA ASP A 316 -17.86 -1.24 9.86
C ASP A 316 -19.39 -1.29 9.94
N LYS A 317 -20.07 -0.19 9.58
CA LYS A 317 -21.54 -0.14 9.51
C LYS A 317 -22.07 -1.08 8.44
N MET A 318 -21.48 -1.07 7.24
CA MET A 318 -21.88 -1.98 6.15
C MET A 318 -21.77 -3.46 6.58
N MET A 319 -20.69 -3.82 7.27
CA MET A 319 -20.50 -5.17 7.82
C MET A 319 -21.51 -5.49 8.93
N SER A 320 -21.78 -4.53 9.83
CA SER A 320 -22.74 -4.68 10.92
C SER A 320 -24.19 -4.82 10.43
N ASP A 321 -24.57 -4.05 9.41
CA ASP A 321 -25.94 -4.03 8.87
C ASP A 321 -26.20 -5.28 8.01
N VAL A 322 -25.19 -5.76 7.27
CA VAL A 322 -25.34 -6.83 6.28
C VAL A 322 -24.47 -8.04 6.66
N PRO A 323 -25.02 -9.05 7.37
CA PRO A 323 -24.27 -10.25 7.75
C PRO A 323 -23.64 -10.99 6.57
N GLY A 324 -24.28 -10.96 5.39
CA GLY A 324 -23.73 -11.54 4.16
C GLY A 324 -22.43 -10.85 3.69
N PHE A 325 -22.33 -9.53 3.91
CA PHE A 325 -21.10 -8.78 3.60
C PHE A 325 -20.00 -9.09 4.62
N THR A 326 -20.34 -9.24 5.91
CA THR A 326 -19.39 -9.75 6.91
C THR A 326 -18.85 -11.12 6.51
N ALA A 327 -19.74 -12.07 6.16
CA ALA A 327 -19.32 -13.40 5.72
C ALA A 327 -18.42 -13.36 4.48
N HIS A 328 -18.71 -12.48 3.52
CA HIS A 328 -17.88 -12.26 2.32
C HIS A 328 -16.43 -11.86 2.67
N ILE A 329 -16.25 -10.96 3.65
CA ILE A 329 -14.94 -10.55 4.14
C ILE A 329 -14.26 -11.70 4.90
N GLU A 330 -15.00 -12.39 5.77
CA GLU A 330 -14.48 -13.53 6.53
C GLU A 330 -13.98 -14.64 5.61
N ASP A 331 -14.74 -15.00 4.57
CA ASP A 331 -14.35 -16.01 3.59
C ASP A 331 -13.04 -15.63 2.88
N SER A 332 -12.87 -14.36 2.52
CA SER A 332 -11.62 -13.84 1.94
C SER A 332 -10.43 -14.08 2.87
N ILE A 333 -10.58 -13.87 4.18
CA ILE A 333 -9.53 -14.16 5.18
C ILE A 333 -9.30 -15.66 5.30
N ARG A 334 -10.38 -16.46 5.40
CA ARG A 334 -10.30 -17.92 5.59
C ARG A 334 -9.58 -18.63 4.46
N GLU A 335 -9.74 -18.16 3.23
CA GLU A 335 -9.08 -18.73 2.06
C GLU A 335 -7.55 -18.47 2.05
N HIS A 336 -7.08 -17.40 2.68
CA HIS A 336 -5.67 -16.99 2.63
C HIS A 336 -4.90 -17.23 3.94
N GLN A 337 -5.59 -17.31 5.09
CA GLN A 337 -4.97 -17.37 6.42
C GLN A 337 -3.94 -18.49 6.58
N ALA A 338 -4.13 -19.63 5.91
CA ALA A 338 -3.20 -20.76 5.97
C ALA A 338 -1.86 -20.42 5.29
N ALA A 339 -1.91 -19.88 4.07
CA ALA A 339 -0.72 -19.49 3.32
C ALA A 339 0.04 -18.36 4.04
N TRP A 340 -0.69 -17.33 4.49
CA TRP A 340 -0.13 -16.23 5.26
C TRP A 340 0.58 -16.68 6.54
N ARG A 341 -0.05 -17.59 7.29
CA ARG A 341 0.54 -18.18 8.48
C ARG A 341 1.80 -18.98 8.16
N ASP A 342 1.75 -19.82 7.14
CA ASP A 342 2.87 -20.69 6.77
C ASP A 342 4.08 -19.89 6.29
N ASP A 343 3.87 -18.84 5.48
CA ASP A 343 4.91 -17.93 5.02
C ASP A 343 5.56 -17.19 6.20
N ALA A 344 4.76 -16.66 7.12
CA ALA A 344 5.27 -15.94 8.29
C ALA A 344 6.04 -16.87 9.25
N LEU A 345 5.57 -18.11 9.46
CA LEU A 345 6.29 -19.11 10.25
C LEU A 345 7.58 -19.58 9.57
N ALA A 346 7.59 -19.71 8.24
CA ALA A 346 8.79 -20.03 7.50
C ALA A 346 9.85 -18.93 7.66
N GLU A 347 9.45 -17.67 7.57
CA GLU A 347 10.33 -16.53 7.79
C GLU A 347 10.88 -16.47 9.21
N PHE A 348 10.00 -16.66 10.21
CA PHE A 348 10.38 -16.74 11.62
C PHE A 348 11.39 -17.86 11.89
N ARG A 349 11.29 -19.01 11.22
CA ARG A 349 12.30 -20.08 11.36
C ARG A 349 13.60 -19.70 10.66
N ARG A 350 13.51 -19.09 9.48
CA ARG A 350 14.66 -18.70 8.64
C ARG A 350 15.56 -17.67 9.34
N ASN A 351 14.97 -16.74 10.08
CA ASN A 351 15.72 -15.70 10.81
C ASN A 351 16.15 -16.12 12.23
N GLY A 352 16.05 -17.40 12.58
CA GLY A 352 16.48 -17.91 13.89
C GLY A 352 15.50 -17.67 15.04
N GLY A 353 14.22 -17.46 14.75
CA GLY A 353 13.16 -17.28 15.74
C GLY A 353 13.03 -15.85 16.25
N GLN A 354 13.51 -14.87 15.48
CA GLN A 354 13.31 -13.45 15.80
C GLN A 354 11.93 -12.99 15.32
N PRO A 355 11.30 -12.00 15.98
CA PRO A 355 10.01 -11.47 15.56
C PRO A 355 9.96 -11.07 14.08
N VAL A 356 8.85 -11.36 13.41
CA VAL A 356 8.64 -10.97 12.00
C VAL A 356 7.28 -10.33 11.79
N SER A 357 7.20 -9.42 10.83
CA SER A 357 5.96 -8.83 10.33
C SER A 357 5.91 -8.90 8.81
N MET A 358 4.80 -9.40 8.29
CA MET A 358 4.56 -9.66 6.88
C MET A 358 3.29 -8.93 6.43
N PRO A 359 3.36 -7.95 5.51
CA PRO A 359 2.17 -7.33 4.96
C PRO A 359 1.41 -8.35 4.09
N VAL A 360 0.09 -8.28 4.15
CA VAL A 360 -0.81 -9.11 3.36
C VAL A 360 -1.91 -8.26 2.74
N GLU A 361 -2.27 -8.58 1.50
CA GLU A 361 -3.39 -7.95 0.80
C GLU A 361 -4.08 -9.00 -0.08
N THR A 362 -5.40 -9.10 -0.01
CA THR A 362 -6.19 -9.95 -0.92
C THR A 362 -6.53 -9.20 -2.21
N GLY A 363 -6.82 -9.95 -3.27
CA GLY A 363 -7.38 -9.37 -4.49
C GLY A 363 -8.82 -8.86 -4.29
N ASN A 364 -9.26 -7.99 -5.19
CA ASN A 364 -10.65 -7.52 -5.23
C ASN A 364 -11.64 -8.67 -5.38
N ARG A 365 -12.71 -8.63 -4.60
CA ARG A 365 -13.91 -9.46 -4.75
C ARG A 365 -15.14 -8.57 -4.78
N ASP A 366 -16.06 -8.91 -5.68
CA ASP A 366 -17.31 -8.17 -5.83
C ASP A 366 -18.36 -8.74 -4.86
N PHE A 367 -19.11 -7.84 -4.22
CA PHE A 367 -20.28 -8.16 -3.39
C PHE A 367 -21.46 -7.30 -3.85
N SER A 368 -22.66 -7.87 -3.95
CA SER A 368 -23.88 -7.16 -4.36
C SER A 368 -24.86 -7.06 -3.19
N PHE A 369 -25.28 -5.83 -2.88
CA PHE A 369 -26.34 -5.55 -1.93
C PHE A 369 -27.65 -5.58 -2.70
N THR A 370 -28.31 -6.72 -2.85
CA THR A 370 -29.59 -6.78 -3.57
C THR A 370 -30.75 -6.26 -2.70
N PRO A 371 -31.91 -5.86 -3.27
CA PRO A 371 -33.04 -5.36 -2.47
C PRO A 371 -33.53 -6.34 -1.39
N ASP A 372 -33.39 -7.64 -1.62
CA ASP A 372 -33.72 -8.71 -0.67
C ASP A 372 -32.66 -8.90 0.43
N VAL A 373 -31.43 -8.41 0.20
CA VAL A 373 -30.34 -8.44 1.18
C VAL A 373 -30.43 -7.22 2.10
N ASP A 374 -30.39 -6.01 1.53
CA ASP A 374 -30.51 -4.76 2.28
C ASP A 374 -30.89 -3.60 1.34
N ASN A 375 -32.07 -3.02 1.56
CA ASN A 375 -32.62 -1.98 0.70
C ASN A 375 -31.82 -0.66 0.78
N ASN A 376 -31.32 -0.31 1.97
CA ASN A 376 -30.56 0.90 2.20
C ASN A 376 -29.21 0.83 1.47
N TRP A 377 -28.46 -0.27 1.64
CA TRP A 377 -27.17 -0.47 0.98
C TRP A 377 -27.28 -0.77 -0.52
N PHE A 378 -28.39 -1.35 -0.98
CA PHE A 378 -28.69 -1.49 -2.41
C PHE A 378 -28.77 -0.12 -3.10
N TYR A 379 -29.52 0.82 -2.55
CA TYR A 379 -29.65 2.15 -3.16
C TYR A 379 -28.47 3.09 -2.89
N ALA A 380 -27.74 2.87 -1.79
CA ALA A 380 -26.54 3.63 -1.46
C ALA A 380 -25.33 3.24 -2.34
N VAL A 381 -25.11 1.93 -2.53
CA VAL A 381 -23.90 1.40 -3.16
C VAL A 381 -24.25 0.40 -4.28
N GLY A 382 -25.21 -0.49 -4.05
CA GLY A 382 -25.65 -1.50 -5.02
C GLY A 382 -24.69 -2.68 -5.12
N SER A 383 -23.43 -2.42 -5.45
CA SER A 383 -22.36 -3.41 -5.38
C SER A 383 -21.06 -2.77 -4.95
N THR A 384 -20.18 -3.51 -4.31
CA THR A 384 -18.85 -3.01 -3.96
C THR A 384 -17.79 -4.00 -4.39
N ARG A 385 -16.62 -3.47 -4.76
CA ARG A 385 -15.39 -4.24 -4.69
C ARG A 385 -14.86 -4.16 -3.28
N SER A 386 -14.41 -5.29 -2.76
CA SER A 386 -13.82 -5.35 -1.44
C SER A 386 -12.53 -6.16 -1.42
N ASN A 387 -11.64 -5.81 -0.51
CA ASN A 387 -10.43 -6.55 -0.23
C ASN A 387 -10.03 -6.41 1.23
N VAL A 388 -9.08 -7.23 1.66
CA VAL A 388 -8.52 -7.20 3.01
C VAL A 388 -7.05 -6.84 2.93
N THR A 389 -6.63 -5.92 3.77
CA THR A 389 -5.23 -5.51 3.98
C THR A 389 -4.86 -5.75 5.42
N GLY A 390 -3.66 -6.23 5.69
CA GLY A 390 -3.22 -6.49 7.05
C GLY A 390 -1.72 -6.73 7.22
N VAL A 391 -1.35 -7.03 8.45
CA VAL A 391 0.00 -7.42 8.85
C VAL A 391 -0.09 -8.69 9.68
N VAL A 392 0.61 -9.73 9.23
CA VAL A 392 0.80 -10.97 9.97
C VAL A 392 2.07 -10.86 10.79
N THR A 393 1.95 -10.98 12.10
CA THR A 393 3.07 -10.92 13.03
C THR A 393 3.36 -12.30 13.61
N VAL A 394 4.63 -12.68 13.72
CA VAL A 394 5.04 -13.85 14.50
C VAL A 394 5.97 -13.41 15.63
N ILE A 395 5.60 -13.73 16.86
CA ILE A 395 6.40 -13.49 18.06
C ILE A 395 6.58 -14.80 18.83
N ALA A 396 7.74 -14.99 19.44
CA ALA A 396 7.96 -16.09 20.37
C ALA A 396 7.22 -15.81 21.68
N ASP A 397 6.56 -16.82 22.24
CA ASP A 397 6.06 -16.78 23.61
C ASP A 397 7.17 -17.06 24.64
N GLU A 398 6.80 -17.05 25.94
CA GLU A 398 7.73 -17.28 27.05
C GLU A 398 8.49 -18.62 26.96
N ASN A 399 7.94 -19.60 26.24
CA ASN A 399 8.53 -20.93 26.04
C ASN A 399 9.25 -21.05 24.69
N GLY A 400 9.38 -19.95 23.94
CA GLY A 400 9.97 -19.93 22.61
C GLY A 400 9.08 -20.49 21.51
N GLN A 401 7.78 -20.73 21.77
CA GLN A 401 6.84 -21.20 20.76
C GLN A 401 6.29 -20.01 19.96
N PRO A 402 6.16 -20.13 18.62
CA PRO A 402 5.64 -19.04 17.81
C PRO A 402 4.15 -18.82 18.04
N LYS A 403 3.75 -17.56 18.17
CA LYS A 403 2.36 -17.07 18.13
C LYS A 403 2.19 -16.19 16.90
N VAL A 404 1.14 -16.46 16.13
CA VAL A 404 0.86 -15.79 14.85
C VAL A 404 -0.39 -14.94 15.01
N GLY A 405 -0.23 -13.62 14.90
CA GLY A 405 -1.34 -12.66 14.91
C GLY A 405 -1.57 -12.06 13.53
N LEU A 406 -2.80 -11.65 13.25
CA LEU A 406 -3.20 -10.88 12.08
C LEU A 406 -3.90 -9.60 12.53
N ASP A 407 -3.30 -8.46 12.24
CA ASP A 407 -3.98 -7.17 12.30
C ASP A 407 -4.48 -6.82 10.89
N TYR A 408 -5.79 -6.67 10.70
CA TYR A 408 -6.38 -6.46 9.37
C TYR A 408 -7.49 -5.42 9.36
N GLN A 409 -7.76 -4.86 8.18
CA GLN A 409 -8.96 -4.08 7.89
C GLN A 409 -9.60 -4.58 6.60
N ALA A 410 -10.92 -4.46 6.51
CA ALA A 410 -11.67 -4.63 5.27
C ALA A 410 -11.72 -3.28 4.54
N ASN A 411 -11.62 -3.30 3.22
CA ASN A 411 -11.74 -2.11 2.39
C ASN A 411 -12.88 -2.30 1.40
N ALA A 412 -13.59 -1.22 1.12
CA ALA A 412 -14.64 -1.17 0.12
C ALA A 412 -14.36 -0.02 -0.85
N TRP A 413 -14.62 -0.26 -2.14
CA TRP A 413 -14.58 0.76 -3.16
C TRP A 413 -15.61 0.48 -4.23
N ASP A 414 -16.29 1.54 -4.68
CA ASP A 414 -17.10 1.53 -5.89
C ASP A 414 -17.20 2.94 -6.49
N ARG A 415 -17.85 3.05 -7.65
CA ARG A 415 -18.25 4.35 -8.21
C ARG A 415 -19.76 4.44 -8.24
N TYR A 416 -20.29 5.50 -7.64
CA TYR A 416 -21.72 5.80 -7.71
C TYR A 416 -22.06 6.31 -9.11
N ASN A 417 -22.52 5.39 -9.98
CA ASN A 417 -22.81 5.65 -11.37
C ASN A 417 -24.20 5.15 -11.80
N TRP A 418 -24.72 5.78 -12.86
CA TRP A 418 -26.02 5.44 -13.43
C TRP A 418 -25.87 5.24 -14.93
N ASP A 419 -25.64 4.01 -15.40
CA ASP A 419 -25.58 3.75 -16.85
C ASP A 419 -26.94 3.95 -17.53
N GLU A 420 -26.93 4.02 -18.87
CA GLU A 420 -28.14 4.28 -19.69
C GLU A 420 -29.23 3.22 -19.55
N SER A 421 -28.92 2.05 -19.00
CA SER A 421 -29.87 0.95 -18.78
C SER A 421 -30.39 0.86 -17.34
N LYS A 422 -29.89 1.72 -16.43
CA LYS A 422 -30.34 1.77 -15.04
C LYS A 422 -31.50 2.75 -14.87
N GLY A 423 -32.67 2.23 -14.53
CA GLY A 423 -33.81 2.95 -13.97
C GLY A 423 -34.01 2.62 -12.50
N VAL A 424 -34.85 3.40 -11.81
CA VAL A 424 -35.18 3.11 -10.41
C VAL A 424 -36.67 3.28 -10.15
N THR A 425 -37.26 2.31 -9.46
CA THR A 425 -38.65 2.34 -9.00
C THR A 425 -38.62 2.31 -7.48
N ILE A 426 -39.26 3.31 -6.85
CA ILE A 426 -39.26 3.47 -5.39
C ILE A 426 -40.68 3.63 -4.90
N ASP A 427 -41.03 2.82 -3.91
CA ASP A 427 -42.30 2.91 -3.21
C ASP A 427 -42.30 4.12 -2.27
N LEU A 428 -43.29 5.00 -2.40
CA LEU A 428 -43.48 6.17 -1.55
C LEU A 428 -44.24 5.79 -0.26
N PRO A 429 -43.90 6.41 0.89
CA PRO A 429 -44.51 6.07 2.18
C PRO A 429 -46.02 6.30 2.28
N TRP A 430 -46.60 7.10 1.38
CA TRP A 430 -48.04 7.38 1.30
C TRP A 430 -48.82 6.50 0.30
N GLY A 431 -48.24 5.39 -0.17
CA GLY A 431 -48.95 4.36 -0.94
C GLY A 431 -49.03 4.61 -2.45
N GLY A 432 -47.91 4.98 -3.07
CA GLY A 432 -47.76 5.08 -4.53
C GLY A 432 -46.34 4.75 -4.97
N GLU A 433 -46.15 4.49 -6.26
CA GLU A 433 -44.85 4.16 -6.84
C GLU A 433 -44.30 5.38 -7.60
N MET A 434 -43.03 5.72 -7.38
CA MET A 434 -42.31 6.68 -8.21
C MET A 434 -41.26 5.94 -9.03
N SER A 435 -41.46 5.92 -10.35
CA SER A 435 -40.51 5.33 -11.29
C SER A 435 -39.76 6.42 -12.05
N ILE A 436 -38.44 6.27 -12.10
CA ILE A 436 -37.52 6.99 -12.96
C ILE A 436 -37.06 6.01 -14.05
N PRO A 437 -37.42 6.26 -15.32
CA PRO A 437 -37.05 5.39 -16.42
C PRO A 437 -35.54 5.26 -16.61
N ASP A 438 -35.14 4.17 -17.24
CA ASP A 438 -33.75 3.88 -17.61
C ASP A 438 -33.08 5.07 -18.29
N GLY A 439 -31.85 5.36 -17.89
CA GLY A 439 -31.01 6.41 -18.47
C GLY A 439 -31.37 7.84 -18.06
N GLN A 440 -32.51 8.08 -17.39
CA GLN A 440 -32.81 9.44 -16.90
C GLN A 440 -31.85 9.91 -15.81
N MET A 441 -31.35 8.98 -14.99
CA MET A 441 -30.32 9.31 -14.01
C MET A 441 -29.00 9.65 -14.71
N ALA A 442 -28.58 8.85 -15.69
CA ALA A 442 -27.41 9.14 -16.53
C ALA A 442 -27.44 10.55 -17.15
N ARG A 443 -28.63 10.97 -17.63
CA ARG A 443 -28.87 12.31 -18.17
C ARG A 443 -28.63 13.43 -17.17
N LEU A 444 -28.89 13.23 -15.88
CA LEU A 444 -28.57 14.24 -14.87
C LEU A 444 -27.06 14.49 -14.81
N HIS A 445 -26.25 13.45 -15.01
CA HIS A 445 -24.80 13.55 -15.13
C HIS A 445 -24.37 14.31 -16.40
N THR A 446 -24.82 13.85 -17.57
CA THR A 446 -24.37 14.42 -18.84
C THR A 446 -24.86 15.85 -19.04
N THR A 447 -25.97 16.24 -18.43
CA THR A 447 -26.51 17.62 -18.46
C THR A 447 -26.02 18.53 -17.34
N GLY A 448 -25.14 18.02 -16.47
CA GLY A 448 -24.52 18.80 -15.39
C GLY A 448 -25.45 19.16 -14.24
N ILE A 449 -26.58 18.47 -14.09
CA ILE A 449 -27.53 18.65 -12.97
C ILE A 449 -27.08 17.88 -11.72
N ALA A 450 -26.46 16.71 -11.91
CA ALA A 450 -25.93 15.83 -10.87
C ALA A 450 -24.57 15.29 -11.32
N GLN A 451 -23.76 14.73 -10.42
CA GLN A 451 -22.42 14.24 -10.77
C GLN A 451 -22.13 12.88 -10.13
N GLU A 452 -21.62 11.94 -10.93
CA GLU A 452 -21.12 10.65 -10.44
C GLU A 452 -19.86 10.89 -9.59
N PHE A 453 -19.62 10.02 -8.62
CA PHE A 453 -18.50 10.18 -7.68
C PHE A 453 -17.96 8.83 -7.23
N ASP A 454 -16.70 8.81 -6.82
CA ASP A 454 -16.08 7.63 -6.23
C ASP A 454 -16.47 7.48 -4.77
N MET A 455 -16.64 6.24 -4.31
CA MET A 455 -16.90 5.94 -2.91
C MET A 455 -15.91 4.90 -2.41
N ALA A 456 -15.31 5.16 -1.25
CA ALA A 456 -14.25 4.34 -0.70
C ALA A 456 -14.26 4.37 0.81
N GLY A 457 -13.84 3.28 1.45
CA GLY A 457 -13.66 3.28 2.89
C GLY A 457 -12.90 2.05 3.37
N SER A 458 -12.53 2.09 4.65
CA SER A 458 -11.87 1.01 5.35
C SER A 458 -12.53 0.81 6.71
N SER A 459 -12.62 -0.44 7.17
CA SER A 459 -13.06 -0.74 8.53
C SER A 459 -11.99 -0.32 9.55
N SER A 460 -12.41 -0.22 10.80
CA SER A 460 -11.52 -0.34 11.95
C SER A 460 -10.61 -1.57 11.82
N VAL A 461 -9.40 -1.46 12.38
CA VAL A 461 -8.43 -2.55 12.37
C VAL A 461 -8.79 -3.56 13.45
N LYS A 462 -8.94 -4.82 13.04
CA LYS A 462 -9.21 -5.96 13.91
C LYS A 462 -7.97 -6.80 14.12
N HIS A 463 -7.85 -7.39 15.31
CA HIS A 463 -6.81 -8.37 15.61
C HIS A 463 -7.41 -9.78 15.66
N TYR A 464 -6.78 -10.73 14.97
CA TYR A 464 -7.15 -12.14 14.97
C TYR A 464 -5.93 -13.02 15.25
N ASP A 465 -6.09 -13.97 16.18
CA ASP A 465 -5.08 -14.99 16.46
C ASP A 465 -5.17 -16.10 15.41
N LEU A 466 -4.13 -16.24 14.58
CA LEU A 466 -4.00 -17.30 13.58
C LEU A 466 -3.49 -18.62 14.19
N GLY A 467 -3.17 -18.62 15.48
CA GLY A 467 -2.68 -19.75 16.25
C GLY A 467 -1.17 -19.72 16.44
N GLY A 468 -0.59 -20.90 16.68
CA GLY A 468 0.84 -21.07 16.91
C GLY A 468 1.32 -22.33 16.21
N PRO A 469 1.83 -23.35 16.94
CA PRO A 469 2.12 -24.66 16.37
C PRO A 469 0.92 -25.31 15.66
N ALA A 470 -0.29 -25.10 16.21
CA ALA A 470 -1.55 -25.48 15.58
C ALA A 470 -2.31 -24.23 15.08
N PRO A 471 -3.01 -24.32 13.94
CA PRO A 471 -3.82 -23.21 13.43
C PRO A 471 -5.07 -22.98 14.30
N ASN A 472 -5.48 -21.72 14.42
CA ASN A 472 -6.76 -21.36 15.02
C ASN A 472 -7.87 -21.37 13.95
N GLN A 473 -9.05 -21.89 14.31
CA GLN A 473 -10.25 -21.88 13.47
C GLN A 473 -11.45 -21.20 14.18
N GLY A 474 -11.22 -20.54 15.33
CA GLY A 474 -12.26 -19.78 16.03
C GLY A 474 -12.81 -18.62 15.21
N SER A 475 -13.94 -18.06 15.61
CA SER A 475 -14.62 -16.97 14.90
C SER A 475 -13.75 -15.72 14.77
N LEU A 476 -13.89 -15.01 13.64
CA LEU A 476 -13.26 -13.71 13.44
C LEU A 476 -13.93 -12.65 14.33
N PRO A 477 -13.21 -11.55 14.67
CA PRO A 477 -13.80 -10.43 15.40
C PRO A 477 -14.99 -9.84 14.64
N GLN A 478 -16.06 -9.53 15.37
CA GLN A 478 -17.21 -8.85 14.80
C GLN A 478 -16.85 -7.39 14.42
N PRO A 479 -17.53 -6.82 13.40
CA PRO A 479 -17.34 -5.41 13.05
C PRO A 479 -17.67 -4.50 14.24
N ASP A 480 -17.07 -3.31 14.29
CA ASP A 480 -17.45 -2.35 15.33
C ASP A 480 -18.88 -1.87 15.07
N GLN A 481 -19.68 -1.79 16.13
CA GLN A 481 -21.02 -1.21 15.97
C GLN A 481 -20.88 0.26 15.65
N PRO A 482 -21.62 0.79 14.65
CA PRO A 482 -21.69 2.21 14.44
C PRO A 482 -22.16 2.88 15.73
N GLY A 483 -21.41 3.88 16.21
CA GLY A 483 -21.85 4.69 17.36
C GLY A 483 -23.24 5.29 17.06
N ARG A 484 -24.04 5.55 18.10
CA ARG A 484 -25.34 6.27 18.00
C ARG A 484 -25.19 7.74 17.57
N GLU A 485 -24.16 8.11 16.83
CA GLU A 485 -24.02 9.45 16.26
C GLU A 485 -24.54 9.42 14.82
N GLY A 486 -25.86 9.23 14.71
CA GLY A 486 -26.62 9.30 13.47
C GLY A 486 -28.02 9.89 13.72
N ASP A 487 -28.20 10.62 14.82
CA ASP A 487 -29.46 11.29 15.11
C ASP A 487 -29.63 12.49 14.16
N ARG A 488 -30.31 12.23 13.03
CA ARG A 488 -30.92 13.21 12.10
C ARG A 488 -30.03 14.40 11.76
N THR A 489 -29.08 14.20 10.86
CA THR A 489 -28.50 15.30 10.08
C THR A 489 -29.51 15.71 9.01
N ASP A 490 -30.17 16.84 9.23
CA ASP A 490 -30.99 17.54 8.23
C ASP A 490 -30.14 17.73 6.95
N PRO A 491 -30.53 17.17 5.78
CA PRO A 491 -29.70 17.12 4.57
C PRO A 491 -29.19 18.48 4.07
N GLY A 492 -29.77 19.58 4.55
CA GLY A 492 -29.36 20.95 4.22
C GLY A 492 -28.19 21.52 5.04
N ARG A 493 -27.70 20.85 6.11
CA ARG A 493 -26.71 21.46 7.01
C ARG A 493 -25.25 21.33 6.52
N GLU A 494 -24.87 20.21 5.91
CA GLU A 494 -23.48 20.04 5.42
C GLU A 494 -23.15 20.93 4.21
N GLN A 495 -24.16 21.30 3.39
CA GLN A 495 -23.98 22.25 2.29
C GLN A 495 -23.71 23.70 2.75
N GLN A 496 -23.89 24.03 4.03
CA GLN A 496 -23.61 25.37 4.55
C GLN A 496 -22.21 25.51 5.15
N GLU A 497 -21.52 24.41 5.46
CA GLU A 497 -20.17 24.46 6.03
C GLU A 497 -19.06 24.47 4.96
N ALA A 498 -19.41 24.24 3.69
CA ALA A 498 -18.49 24.26 2.55
C ALA A 498 -18.61 25.53 1.66
N ARG A 499 -19.01 26.69 2.22
CA ARG A 499 -19.02 27.98 1.51
C ARG A 499 -17.87 28.89 1.87
#